data_AF-A0A946MH11-F1
#
_entry.id   AF-A0A946MH11-F1
#
_cell.length_a   1.000
_cell.length_b   1.000
_cell.length_c   1.000
_cell.angle_alpha   90.00
_cell.angle_beta   90.00
_cell.angle_gamma   90.00
#
_symmetry.space_group_name_H-M   'P 1'
#
loop_
_entity.id
_entity.type
_entity.pdbx_description
1 polymer ?
#
loop_
_entity_poly.entity_id
_entity_poly.type
_entity_poly.pdbx_seq_one_letter_code
_entity_poly.pdbx_strand_id
1 'polypeptide(L)'
;MPITIILEKARKKHEIINIMEWNFKDLEDFIIIDQDAEFTQKGYPGLKIENETGTGTKTGIETETRLDSNNRTDSNNRQGSKNRPQIISLRLFKSEQAALESHCQGIKKLFQFSFSDDFKALRKDINASSKIKQMAPYFNGQTKFQQSLFNLITHTLFEKNIRTKKVFDLHAKAQINNLYNTGQKFIKTFIVLGREYQSCFELIQKLSFQYQKKEKPFNILTGLFKDLKHLVPQNFADLYDYERIKHLNRYIACIRIRAQRAVDNPLKEEKKALQLSFYTRHLNNLLDSLSKDSTSEKSQKIEQFFWLLEEYKISLFAPELKTAIKISAKKLDQFLIQMSTMI
;
A
#
# COMPACT_ATOMS: atom_id res chain seq x y z
N MET A 1 34.90 23.11 -11.10
CA MET A 1 34.80 22.95 -9.62
C MET A 1 34.37 21.51 -9.34
N PRO A 2 34.73 20.89 -8.20
CA PRO A 2 34.24 19.54 -7.91
C PRO A 2 32.70 19.54 -7.77
N ILE A 3 32.06 18.54 -8.37
CA ILE A 3 30.59 18.35 -8.50
C ILE A 3 29.84 18.56 -7.17
N THR A 4 30.46 18.18 -6.05
CA THR A 4 29.89 18.33 -4.70
C THR A 4 29.65 19.80 -4.30
N ILE A 5 30.55 20.72 -4.69
CA ILE A 5 30.46 22.15 -4.32
C ILE A 5 29.31 22.85 -5.08
N ILE A 6 29.06 22.44 -6.32
CA ILE A 6 28.05 23.04 -7.19
C ILE A 6 26.63 22.67 -6.68
N LEU A 7 26.44 21.40 -6.33
CA LEU A 7 25.20 20.92 -5.71
C LEU A 7 24.93 21.62 -4.36
N GLU A 8 25.94 21.81 -3.52
CA GLU A 8 25.77 22.52 -2.24
C GLU A 8 25.37 23.99 -2.40
N LYS A 9 25.93 24.69 -3.39
CA LYS A 9 25.52 26.06 -3.70
C LYS A 9 24.07 26.12 -4.18
N ALA A 10 23.66 25.19 -5.05
CA ALA A 10 22.27 25.11 -5.51
C ALA A 10 21.31 24.80 -4.35
N ARG A 11 21.69 23.89 -3.43
CA ARG A 11 20.89 23.59 -2.24
C ARG A 11 20.67 24.82 -1.37
N LYS A 12 21.72 25.59 -1.07
CA LYS A 12 21.59 26.84 -0.28
C LYS A 12 20.67 27.87 -0.92
N LYS A 13 20.53 27.86 -2.25
CA LYS A 13 19.70 28.81 -2.99
C LYS A 13 18.23 28.37 -3.10
N HIS A 14 17.98 27.06 -3.20
CA HIS A 14 16.67 26.52 -3.57
C HIS A 14 15.96 25.74 -2.46
N GLU A 15 16.65 25.36 -1.39
CA GLU A 15 16.04 24.61 -0.29
C GLU A 15 15.37 25.53 0.74
N ILE A 16 14.22 25.08 1.23
CA ILE A 16 13.41 25.76 2.24
C ILE A 16 13.09 24.74 3.31
N ILE A 17 13.12 25.14 4.57
CA ILE A 17 12.80 24.27 5.71
C ILE A 17 11.51 24.73 6.39
N ASN A 18 10.87 23.82 7.12
CA ASN A 18 9.70 24.11 7.96
C ASN A 18 8.51 24.72 7.20
N ILE A 19 8.18 24.13 6.05
CA ILE A 19 7.05 24.52 5.21
C ILE A 19 5.76 24.00 5.84
N MET A 20 4.82 24.92 6.11
CA MET A 20 3.49 24.61 6.68
C MET A 20 2.34 24.88 5.69
N GLU A 21 2.61 25.68 4.66
CA GLU A 21 1.66 26.12 3.64
C GLU A 21 2.39 26.38 2.32
N TRP A 22 1.65 26.57 1.23
CA TRP A 22 2.24 26.89 -0.08
C TRP A 22 2.74 28.35 -0.14
N ASN A 23 3.88 28.61 0.50
CA ASN A 23 4.56 29.90 0.56
C ASN A 23 5.87 29.93 -0.23
N PHE A 24 6.05 29.00 -1.16
CA PHE A 24 7.21 28.88 -2.05
C PHE A 24 6.79 29.01 -3.51
N LYS A 25 7.77 29.23 -4.40
CA LYS A 25 7.54 29.35 -5.84
C LYS A 25 7.07 28.03 -6.44
N ASP A 26 6.35 28.11 -7.54
CA ASP A 26 6.01 26.93 -8.34
C ASP A 26 7.29 26.17 -8.72
N LEU A 27 7.19 24.84 -8.75
CA LEU A 27 8.32 23.94 -8.91
C LEU A 27 8.43 23.49 -10.36
N GLU A 28 9.56 23.78 -10.98
CA GLU A 28 9.94 23.16 -12.25
C GLU A 28 10.16 21.65 -12.08
N ASP A 29 10.10 20.88 -13.17
CA ASP A 29 10.39 19.44 -13.16
C ASP A 29 11.86 19.18 -12.80
N PHE A 30 12.76 20.03 -13.30
CA PHE A 30 14.17 20.03 -12.93
C PHE A 30 14.76 21.43 -12.99
N ILE A 31 15.90 21.60 -12.32
CA ILE A 31 16.74 22.78 -12.35
C ILE A 31 18.09 22.35 -12.88
N ILE A 32 18.66 23.12 -13.81
CA ILE A 32 20.03 22.91 -14.27
C ILE A 32 20.95 23.42 -13.16
N ILE A 33 21.70 22.50 -12.55
CA ILE A 33 22.66 22.79 -11.48
C ILE A 33 24.02 23.14 -12.09
N ASP A 34 24.39 22.43 -13.15
CA ASP A 34 25.65 22.62 -13.88
C ASP A 34 25.45 22.26 -15.35
N GLN A 35 26.18 22.92 -16.24
CA GLN A 35 26.11 22.66 -17.67
C GLN A 35 27.45 22.97 -18.33
N ASP A 36 28.08 21.91 -18.84
CA ASP A 36 29.28 21.97 -19.67
C ASP A 36 28.96 21.51 -21.10
N ALA A 37 29.93 21.60 -22.02
CA ALA A 37 29.74 21.30 -23.44
C ALA A 37 29.23 19.87 -23.72
N GLU A 38 29.52 18.91 -22.83
CA GLU A 38 29.15 17.49 -23.01
C GLU A 38 28.16 16.97 -21.96
N PHE A 39 27.90 17.71 -20.87
CA PHE A 39 27.12 17.22 -19.74
C PHE A 39 26.23 18.29 -19.11
N THR A 40 24.97 17.93 -18.83
CA THR A 40 24.04 18.77 -18.06
C THR A 40 23.68 18.07 -16.76
N GLN A 41 24.08 18.64 -15.63
CA GLN A 41 23.69 18.16 -14.32
C GLN A 41 22.33 18.75 -13.92
N LYS A 42 21.35 17.87 -13.73
CA LYS A 42 20.00 18.23 -13.28
C LYS A 42 19.80 17.98 -11.80
N GLY A 43 19.00 18.83 -11.17
CA GLY A 43 18.48 18.66 -9.82
C GLY A 43 16.96 18.70 -9.85
N TYR A 44 16.34 17.80 -9.10
CA TYR A 44 14.90 17.63 -9.13
C TYR A 44 14.33 18.17 -7.81
N PRO A 45 13.65 19.33 -7.82
CA PRO A 45 13.08 19.88 -6.60
C PRO A 45 11.90 19.02 -6.14
N GLY A 46 11.80 18.79 -4.83
CA GLY A 46 10.72 18.01 -4.26
C GLY A 46 10.51 18.32 -2.79
N LEU A 47 9.29 18.10 -2.30
CA LEU A 47 9.01 18.21 -0.87
C LEU A 47 9.50 16.95 -0.17
N LYS A 48 10.07 17.09 1.02
CA LYS A 48 10.59 16.00 1.83
C LYS A 48 10.05 16.12 3.25
N ILE A 49 9.54 15.01 3.78
CA ILE A 49 9.15 14.92 5.19
C ILE A 49 10.41 14.60 6.00
N GLU A 50 10.71 15.44 6.98
CA GLU A 50 11.88 15.31 7.85
C GLU A 50 11.45 15.38 9.31
N ASN A 51 12.27 14.87 10.23
CA ASN A 51 12.03 15.05 11.66
C ASN A 51 12.72 16.33 12.12
N GLU A 52 12.05 17.12 12.95
CA GLU A 52 12.64 18.32 13.54
C GLU A 52 13.93 17.94 14.29
N THR A 53 15.06 18.52 13.87
CA THR A 53 16.30 18.43 14.61
C THR A 53 16.24 19.44 15.74
N GLY A 54 16.36 18.97 16.98
CA GLY A 54 16.43 19.86 18.14
C GLY A 54 17.52 20.91 17.92
N THR A 55 17.12 22.17 18.00
CA THR A 55 17.90 23.41 17.84
C THR A 55 19.43 23.33 17.95
N GLY A 56 20.13 23.88 16.94
CA GLY A 56 21.36 24.65 17.17
C GLY A 56 22.64 24.22 16.42
N THR A 57 23.00 25.00 15.40
CA THR A 57 24.37 25.25 14.87
C THR A 57 25.17 24.14 14.16
N LYS A 58 25.48 24.45 12.89
CA LYS A 58 26.71 24.19 12.11
C LYS A 58 27.14 22.74 11.82
N THR A 59 27.20 22.45 10.51
CA THR A 59 28.19 21.61 9.80
C THR A 59 28.52 20.21 10.33
N GLY A 60 28.21 19.19 9.53
CA GLY A 60 28.82 17.85 9.57
C GLY A 60 28.22 17.04 8.43
N ILE A 61 28.89 16.88 7.29
CA ILE A 61 29.95 15.89 7.02
C ILE A 61 29.49 14.49 7.44
N GLU A 62 28.83 13.79 6.52
CA GLU A 62 28.78 12.33 6.53
C GLU A 62 29.92 11.83 5.64
N THR A 63 31.08 11.58 6.23
CA THR A 63 32.14 10.76 5.62
C THR A 63 31.88 9.31 5.95
N GLU A 64 31.59 8.53 4.92
CA GLU A 64 31.59 7.07 4.95
C GLU A 64 32.94 6.56 5.46
N THR A 65 32.93 5.75 6.53
CA THR A 65 34.09 4.94 6.87
C THR A 65 33.67 3.49 7.13
N ARG A 66 34.28 2.63 6.31
CA ARG A 66 34.47 1.18 6.33
C ARG A 66 33.96 0.39 7.54
N LEU A 67 33.25 -0.69 7.19
CA LEU A 67 32.99 -1.87 8.01
C LEU A 67 34.30 -2.59 8.35
N ASP A 68 34.46 -2.92 9.62
CA ASP A 68 35.18 -4.13 10.06
C ASP A 68 34.33 -4.89 11.08
N SER A 69 34.35 -6.20 10.91
CA SER A 69 33.56 -7.23 11.58
C SER A 69 34.11 -7.63 12.96
N ASN A 70 33.25 -7.79 13.97
CA ASN A 70 32.96 -9.09 14.63
C ASN A 70 32.24 -8.99 16.00
N ASN A 71 31.33 -9.96 16.20
CA ASN A 71 30.85 -10.63 17.42
C ASN A 71 29.74 -10.03 18.32
N ARG A 72 28.59 -10.74 18.27
CA ARG A 72 27.79 -11.40 19.36
C ARG A 72 27.80 -10.68 20.73
N THR A 73 26.69 -10.40 21.42
CA THR A 73 25.59 -11.30 21.83
C THR A 73 24.46 -10.47 22.49
N ASP A 74 23.29 -11.09 22.65
CA ASP A 74 22.03 -10.60 23.23
C ASP A 74 22.10 -9.54 24.34
N SER A 75 21.21 -8.54 24.27
CA SER A 75 20.20 -8.28 25.32
C SER A 75 19.37 -7.03 25.03
N ASN A 76 18.09 -7.14 25.38
CA ASN A 76 17.07 -6.11 25.47
C ASN A 76 17.60 -4.71 25.78
N ASN A 77 17.31 -3.73 24.92
CA ASN A 77 17.03 -2.39 25.42
C ASN A 77 15.91 -1.69 24.62
N ARG A 78 14.78 -1.53 25.32
CA ARG A 78 13.71 -0.61 24.97
C ARG A 78 14.25 0.81 25.17
N GLN A 79 14.57 1.52 24.09
CA GLN A 79 14.61 2.98 24.13
C GLN A 79 13.62 3.52 23.11
N GLY A 80 12.54 4.12 23.62
CA GLY A 80 11.52 4.78 22.81
C GLY A 80 12.15 5.89 21.97
N SER A 81 12.06 5.74 20.66
CA SER A 81 12.17 6.87 19.74
C SER A 81 11.01 7.82 20.07
N LYS A 82 11.31 8.86 20.87
CA LYS A 82 10.41 10.00 21.04
C LYS A 82 10.11 10.52 19.63
N ASN A 83 8.85 10.38 19.22
CA ASN A 83 8.36 10.78 17.91
C ASN A 83 8.56 12.30 17.77
N ARG A 84 9.69 12.71 17.18
CA ARG A 84 9.97 14.13 16.94
C ARG A 84 8.92 14.67 15.96
N PRO A 85 8.49 15.93 16.11
CA PRO A 85 7.52 16.50 15.19
C PRO A 85 8.09 16.48 13.76
N GLN A 86 7.25 16.09 12.82
CA GLN A 86 7.62 16.06 11.41
C GLN A 86 7.50 17.47 10.82
N ILE A 87 8.48 17.86 10.01
CA ILE A 87 8.48 19.09 9.21
C ILE A 87 8.48 18.74 7.72
N ILE A 88 8.09 19.68 6.87
CA ILE A 88 8.26 19.57 5.42
C ILE A 88 9.37 20.52 5.00
N SER A 89 10.27 20.05 4.15
CA SER A 89 11.33 20.86 3.55
C SER A 89 11.30 20.72 2.03
N LEU A 90 11.55 21.79 1.30
CA LEU A 90 11.86 21.74 -0.12
C LEU A 90 13.33 21.35 -0.27
N ARG A 91 13.60 20.24 -0.95
CA ARG A 91 14.94 19.67 -1.14
C ARG A 91 15.25 19.44 -2.62
N LEU A 92 16.53 19.46 -2.97
CA LEU A 92 17.00 19.12 -4.32
C LEU A 92 17.53 17.68 -4.36
N PHE A 93 16.86 16.85 -5.15
CA PHE A 93 17.18 15.43 -5.33
C PHE A 93 18.06 15.20 -6.56
N LYS A 94 18.85 14.12 -6.52
CA LYS A 94 19.71 13.69 -7.65
C LYS A 94 18.97 12.83 -8.67
N SER A 95 17.88 12.17 -8.27
CA SER A 95 17.06 11.29 -9.10
C SER A 95 15.65 11.86 -9.20
N GLU A 96 15.11 11.86 -10.41
CA GLU A 96 13.74 12.28 -10.70
C GLU A 96 12.73 11.42 -9.94
N GLN A 97 12.90 10.10 -9.98
CA GLN A 97 12.00 9.16 -9.30
C GLN A 97 11.99 9.38 -7.79
N ALA A 98 13.17 9.57 -7.17
CA ALA A 98 13.27 9.85 -5.74
C ALA A 98 12.62 11.20 -5.37
N ALA A 99 12.76 12.21 -6.24
CA ALA A 99 12.11 13.50 -6.06
C ALA A 99 10.59 13.37 -6.14
N LEU A 100 10.09 12.65 -7.15
CA LEU A 100 8.67 12.43 -7.38
C LEU A 100 8.01 11.71 -6.21
N GLU A 101 8.57 10.58 -5.77
CA GLU A 101 8.05 9.81 -4.63
C GLU A 101 8.03 10.65 -3.35
N SER A 102 9.14 11.31 -3.02
CA SER A 102 9.21 12.16 -1.83
C SER A 102 8.22 13.33 -1.94
N HIS A 103 8.16 13.96 -3.11
CA HIS A 103 7.33 15.15 -3.33
C HIS A 103 5.84 14.82 -3.18
N CYS A 104 5.36 13.72 -3.77
CA CYS A 104 3.97 13.28 -3.62
C CYS A 104 3.60 13.05 -2.15
N GLN A 105 4.48 12.40 -1.37
CA GLN A 105 4.31 12.24 0.08
C GLN A 105 4.30 13.60 0.80
N GLY A 106 5.21 14.49 0.43
CA GLY A 106 5.29 15.85 0.95
C GLY A 106 4.04 16.69 0.66
N ILE A 107 3.46 16.58 -0.52
CA ILE A 107 2.19 17.25 -0.89
C ILE A 107 1.04 16.77 -0.02
N LYS A 108 0.89 15.45 0.16
CA LYS A 108 -0.10 14.90 1.09
C LYS A 108 0.08 15.47 2.51
N LYS A 109 1.33 15.55 2.99
CA LYS A 109 1.62 16.13 4.31
C LYS A 109 1.34 17.63 4.36
N LEU A 110 1.60 18.35 3.28
CA LEU A 110 1.31 19.78 3.17
C LEU A 110 -0.20 20.05 3.29
N PHE A 111 -1.05 19.26 2.63
CA PHE A 111 -2.49 19.33 2.84
C PHE A 111 -2.89 19.07 4.30
N GLN A 112 -2.26 18.10 4.98
CA GLN A 112 -2.53 17.84 6.40
C GLN A 112 -2.15 19.01 7.32
N PHE A 113 -1.13 19.79 6.96
CA PHE A 113 -0.75 20.99 7.71
C PHE A 113 -1.69 22.16 7.40
N SER A 114 -1.93 22.43 6.10
CA SER A 114 -2.75 23.56 5.68
C SER A 114 -4.23 23.43 6.06
N PHE A 115 -4.76 22.21 6.15
CA PHE A 115 -6.18 21.93 6.46
C PHE A 115 -6.35 21.06 7.71
N SER A 116 -5.61 21.38 8.78
CA SER A 116 -5.46 20.47 9.93
C SER A 116 -6.79 20.06 10.58
N ASP A 117 -7.79 20.93 10.59
CA ASP A 117 -9.09 20.65 11.23
C ASP A 117 -9.94 19.66 10.44
N ASP A 118 -9.91 19.73 9.10
CA ASP A 118 -10.58 18.76 8.23
C ASP A 118 -9.99 17.35 8.41
N PHE A 119 -8.67 17.23 8.48
CA PHE A 119 -8.01 15.94 8.70
C PHE A 119 -8.22 15.42 10.14
N LYS A 120 -8.29 16.30 11.16
CA LYS A 120 -8.68 15.92 12.53
C LYS A 120 -10.12 15.42 12.58
N ALA A 121 -11.05 16.08 11.86
CA ALA A 121 -12.44 15.65 11.76
C ALA A 121 -12.55 14.27 11.10
N LEU A 122 -11.87 14.04 9.97
CA LEU A 122 -11.80 12.73 9.34
C LEU A 122 -11.30 11.63 10.30
N ARG A 123 -10.21 11.92 11.03
CA ARG A 123 -9.66 11.00 12.03
C ARG A 123 -10.67 10.73 13.14
N LYS A 124 -11.39 11.75 13.60
CA LYS A 124 -12.44 11.62 14.62
C LYS A 124 -13.58 10.71 14.13
N ASP A 125 -14.03 10.86 12.89
CA ASP A 125 -15.10 10.04 12.30
C ASP A 125 -14.71 8.56 12.22
N ILE A 126 -13.49 8.27 11.72
CA ILE A 126 -12.94 6.91 11.69
C ILE A 126 -12.86 6.34 13.12
N ASN A 127 -12.39 7.14 14.07
CA ASN A 127 -12.21 6.71 15.45
C ASN A 127 -13.53 6.54 16.21
N ALA A 128 -14.58 7.26 15.84
CA ALA A 128 -15.90 7.19 16.45
C ALA A 128 -16.71 5.98 15.95
N SER A 129 -16.43 5.48 14.75
CA SER A 129 -17.18 4.38 14.14
C SER A 129 -17.06 3.07 14.94
N SER A 130 -18.13 2.70 15.63
CA SER A 130 -18.22 1.45 16.41
C SER A 130 -18.04 0.21 15.55
N LYS A 131 -18.59 0.22 14.33
CA LYS A 131 -18.49 -0.90 13.38
C LYS A 131 -17.05 -1.13 12.92
N ILE A 132 -16.27 -0.07 12.71
CA ILE A 132 -14.84 -0.19 12.41
C ILE A 132 -14.09 -0.79 13.62
N LYS A 133 -14.41 -0.38 14.85
CA LYS A 133 -13.81 -0.95 16.06
C LYS A 133 -14.09 -2.45 16.19
N GLN A 134 -15.31 -2.88 15.92
CA GLN A 134 -15.71 -4.30 15.99
C GLN A 134 -14.92 -5.19 15.03
N MET A 135 -14.49 -4.66 13.89
CA MET A 135 -13.70 -5.41 12.90
C MET A 135 -12.21 -5.48 13.23
N ALA A 136 -11.71 -4.55 14.05
CA ALA A 136 -10.28 -4.39 14.29
C ALA A 136 -9.53 -5.63 14.84
N PRO A 137 -10.14 -6.55 15.62
CA PRO A 137 -9.48 -7.78 16.05
C PRO A 137 -8.93 -8.64 14.89
N TYR A 138 -9.53 -8.55 13.70
CA TYR A 138 -9.04 -9.26 12.51
C TYR A 138 -7.88 -8.55 11.81
N PHE A 139 -7.66 -7.25 12.07
CA PHE A 139 -6.81 -6.38 11.26
C PHE A 139 -5.82 -5.56 12.11
N ASN A 140 -4.90 -6.23 12.82
CA ASN A 140 -3.86 -5.59 13.61
C ASN A 140 -4.34 -4.71 14.79
N GLY A 141 -5.58 -4.90 15.24
CA GLY A 141 -6.15 -4.17 16.37
C GLY A 141 -6.58 -2.74 16.01
N GLN A 142 -7.26 -2.09 16.95
CA GLN A 142 -8.03 -0.87 16.69
C GLN A 142 -7.17 0.28 16.16
N THR A 143 -6.09 0.63 16.86
CA THR A 143 -5.26 1.80 16.52
C THR A 143 -4.61 1.67 15.15
N LYS A 144 -4.03 0.50 14.84
CA LYS A 144 -3.38 0.27 13.54
C LYS A 144 -4.40 0.28 12.41
N PHE A 145 -5.52 -0.44 12.55
CA PHE A 145 -6.54 -0.49 11.52
C PHE A 145 -7.14 0.89 11.18
N GLN A 146 -7.45 1.69 12.21
CA GLN A 146 -7.96 3.05 12.03
C GLN A 146 -6.94 3.95 11.35
N GLN A 147 -5.65 3.80 11.68
CA GLN A 147 -4.57 4.53 11.03
C GLN A 147 -4.37 4.10 9.57
N SER A 148 -4.43 2.81 9.25
CA SER A 148 -4.35 2.31 7.87
C SER A 148 -5.50 2.83 7.01
N LEU A 149 -6.74 2.86 7.54
CA LEU A 149 -7.89 3.47 6.84
C LEU A 149 -7.69 4.97 6.60
N PHE A 150 -7.21 5.71 7.61
CA PHE A 150 -6.88 7.13 7.45
C PHE A 150 -5.79 7.33 6.38
N ASN A 151 -4.74 6.52 6.42
CA ASN A 151 -3.65 6.56 5.44
C ASN A 151 -4.16 6.27 4.03
N LEU A 152 -4.99 5.24 3.84
CA LEU A 152 -5.57 4.90 2.55
C LEU A 152 -6.39 6.06 1.96
N ILE A 153 -7.27 6.67 2.76
CA ILE A 153 -8.08 7.82 2.32
C ILE A 153 -7.16 8.97 1.91
N THR A 154 -6.21 9.33 2.76
CA THR A 154 -5.37 10.50 2.52
C THR A 154 -4.36 10.28 1.39
N HIS A 155 -3.81 9.07 1.24
CA HIS A 155 -3.00 8.65 0.11
C HIS A 155 -3.80 8.77 -1.19
N THR A 156 -4.99 8.18 -1.25
CA THR A 156 -5.84 8.16 -2.46
C THR A 156 -6.15 9.58 -2.95
N LEU A 157 -6.49 10.49 -2.02
CA LEU A 157 -6.96 11.83 -2.35
C LEU A 157 -5.84 12.85 -2.53
N PHE A 158 -4.77 12.79 -1.74
CA PHE A 158 -3.81 13.91 -1.63
C PHE A 158 -2.37 13.56 -2.02
N GLU A 159 -2.04 12.30 -2.24
CA GLU A 159 -0.71 11.92 -2.75
C GLU A 159 -0.67 12.12 -4.27
N LYS A 160 -0.30 13.33 -4.69
CA LYS A 160 -0.31 13.79 -6.09
C LYS A 160 0.96 14.58 -6.39
N ASN A 161 1.43 14.52 -7.65
CA ASN A 161 2.53 15.35 -8.14
C ASN A 161 2.03 16.77 -8.46
N ILE A 162 1.71 17.55 -7.42
CA ILE A 162 1.23 18.93 -7.56
C ILE A 162 2.41 19.87 -7.43
N ARG A 163 2.77 20.55 -8.53
CA ARG A 163 3.96 21.40 -8.60
C ARG A 163 3.68 22.91 -8.58
N THR A 164 2.40 23.32 -8.63
CA THR A 164 2.03 24.75 -8.65
C THR A 164 0.97 25.10 -7.60
N LYS A 165 1.02 26.34 -7.09
CA LYS A 165 0.04 26.85 -6.12
C LYS A 165 -1.38 26.79 -6.68
N LYS A 166 -1.55 27.16 -7.95
CA LYS A 166 -2.85 27.14 -8.63
C LYS A 166 -3.47 25.75 -8.61
N VAL A 167 -2.69 24.71 -8.91
CA VAL A 167 -3.19 23.32 -8.90
C VAL A 167 -3.46 22.85 -7.47
N PHE A 168 -2.63 23.23 -6.50
CA PHE A 168 -2.87 22.95 -5.08
C PHE A 168 -4.20 23.54 -4.59
N ASP A 169 -4.45 24.82 -4.88
CA ASP A 169 -5.67 25.53 -4.47
C ASP A 169 -6.93 24.94 -5.15
N LEU A 170 -6.84 24.58 -6.44
CA LEU A 170 -7.93 23.92 -7.16
C LEU A 170 -8.22 22.53 -6.58
N HIS A 171 -7.18 21.75 -6.27
CA HIS A 171 -7.33 20.43 -5.67
C HIS A 171 -7.90 20.51 -4.25
N ALA A 172 -7.47 21.50 -3.46
CA ALA A 172 -8.03 21.78 -2.13
C ALA A 172 -9.54 22.02 -2.22
N LYS A 173 -9.97 22.93 -3.11
CA LYS A 173 -11.40 23.23 -3.34
C LYS A 173 -12.21 22.00 -3.73
N ALA A 174 -11.62 21.10 -4.54
CA ALA A 174 -12.31 19.89 -4.98
C ALA A 174 -12.40 18.82 -3.87
N GLN A 175 -11.31 18.58 -3.13
CA GLN A 175 -11.22 17.43 -2.22
C GLN A 175 -11.57 17.76 -0.77
N ILE A 176 -11.12 18.92 -0.25
CA ILE A 176 -11.37 19.29 1.16
C ILE A 176 -12.87 19.49 1.40
N ASN A 177 -13.56 20.22 0.51
CA ASN A 177 -15.01 20.43 0.59
C ASN A 177 -15.82 19.13 0.56
N ASN A 178 -15.26 18.06 -0.02
CA ASN A 178 -15.90 16.76 -0.13
C ASN A 178 -15.27 15.71 0.81
N LEU A 179 -14.35 16.10 1.70
CA LEU A 179 -13.56 15.15 2.48
C LEU A 179 -14.42 14.35 3.43
N TYR A 180 -15.39 14.99 4.09
CA TYR A 180 -16.36 14.31 4.96
C TYR A 180 -17.14 13.23 4.19
N ASN A 181 -17.81 13.63 3.10
CA ASN A 181 -18.63 12.72 2.29
C ASN A 181 -17.79 11.57 1.71
N THR A 182 -16.57 11.86 1.29
CA THR A 182 -15.65 10.85 0.75
C THR A 182 -15.16 9.92 1.86
N GLY A 183 -14.76 10.44 3.02
CA GLY A 183 -14.41 9.65 4.20
C GLY A 183 -15.52 8.69 4.61
N GLN A 184 -16.77 9.17 4.64
CA GLN A 184 -17.94 8.35 4.95
C GLN A 184 -18.16 7.23 3.91
N LYS A 185 -17.89 7.48 2.62
CA LYS A 185 -17.92 6.42 1.58
C LYS A 185 -16.88 5.33 1.86
N PHE A 186 -15.64 5.71 2.19
CA PHE A 186 -14.59 4.75 2.54
C PHE A 186 -14.95 3.94 3.79
N ILE A 187 -15.41 4.61 4.85
CA ILE A 187 -15.87 3.95 6.09
C ILE A 187 -16.99 2.95 5.78
N LYS A 188 -17.97 3.32 4.94
CA LYS A 188 -19.04 2.41 4.52
C LYS A 188 -18.49 1.20 3.76
N THR A 189 -17.57 1.39 2.82
CA THR A 189 -16.92 0.29 2.08
C THR A 189 -16.23 -0.67 3.03
N PHE A 190 -15.48 -0.15 4.01
CA PHE A 190 -14.79 -0.95 5.01
C PHE A 190 -15.77 -1.72 5.91
N ILE A 191 -16.85 -1.08 6.35
CA ILE A 191 -17.89 -1.75 7.16
C ILE A 191 -18.54 -2.92 6.40
N VAL A 192 -18.83 -2.75 5.12
CA VAL A 192 -19.37 -3.83 4.28
C VAL A 192 -18.34 -4.95 4.15
N LEU A 193 -17.08 -4.61 3.85
CA LEU A 193 -16.00 -5.58 3.72
C LEU A 193 -15.79 -6.40 5.00
N GLY A 194 -15.76 -5.75 6.15
CA GLY A 194 -15.61 -6.44 7.43
C GLY A 194 -16.73 -7.40 7.74
N ARG A 195 -17.98 -7.02 7.43
CA ARG A 195 -19.13 -7.89 7.60
C ARG A 195 -19.01 -9.14 6.74
N GLU A 196 -18.65 -8.99 5.47
CA GLU A 196 -18.47 -10.13 4.56
C GLU A 196 -17.30 -11.02 5.02
N TYR A 197 -16.19 -10.42 5.43
CA TYR A 197 -15.03 -11.14 5.97
C TYR A 197 -15.42 -11.93 7.22
N GLN A 198 -16.05 -11.29 8.21
CA GLN A 198 -16.50 -11.94 9.45
C GLN A 198 -17.48 -13.07 9.16
N SER A 199 -18.47 -12.84 8.30
CA SER A 199 -19.47 -13.86 7.94
C SER A 199 -18.83 -15.07 7.26
N CYS A 200 -17.85 -14.85 6.39
CA CYS A 200 -17.10 -15.93 5.74
C CYS A 200 -16.22 -16.68 6.74
N PHE A 201 -15.51 -15.96 7.62
CA PHE A 201 -14.68 -16.52 8.68
C PHE A 201 -15.50 -17.45 9.60
N GLU A 202 -16.64 -16.96 10.12
CA GLU A 202 -17.53 -17.70 11.01
C GLU A 202 -18.13 -18.93 10.33
N LEU A 203 -18.53 -18.81 9.04
CA LEU A 203 -19.01 -19.94 8.28
C LEU A 203 -17.96 -21.05 8.16
N ILE A 204 -16.73 -20.69 7.74
CA ILE A 204 -15.65 -21.67 7.59
C ILE A 204 -15.33 -22.31 8.95
N GLN A 205 -15.29 -21.52 10.04
CA GLN A 205 -15.05 -22.04 11.37
C GLN A 205 -16.14 -23.04 11.81
N LYS A 206 -17.41 -22.68 11.63
CA LYS A 206 -18.56 -23.54 11.93
C LYS A 206 -18.51 -24.85 11.15
N LEU A 207 -18.30 -24.78 9.83
CA LEU A 207 -18.24 -25.96 8.97
C LEU A 207 -17.03 -26.83 9.30
N SER A 208 -15.87 -26.23 9.57
CA SER A 208 -14.66 -26.97 9.97
C SER A 208 -14.89 -27.76 11.26
N PHE A 209 -15.57 -27.18 12.24
CA PHE A 209 -15.93 -27.88 13.47
C PHE A 209 -16.93 -29.02 13.23
N GLN A 210 -18.01 -28.74 12.47
CA GLN A 210 -19.04 -29.73 12.17
C GLN A 210 -18.52 -30.93 11.36
N TYR A 211 -17.58 -30.69 10.44
CA TYR A 211 -17.04 -31.69 9.52
C TYR A 211 -15.61 -32.14 9.88
N GLN A 212 -15.12 -31.87 11.10
CA GLN A 212 -13.75 -32.18 11.53
C GLN A 212 -13.32 -33.64 11.37
N LYS A 213 -14.26 -34.59 11.39
CA LYS A 213 -13.99 -36.03 11.20
C LYS A 213 -14.03 -36.46 9.73
N LYS A 214 -14.40 -35.58 8.80
CA LYS A 214 -14.44 -35.86 7.37
C LYS A 214 -13.23 -35.20 6.70
N GLU A 215 -12.21 -36.00 6.43
CA GLU A 215 -10.90 -35.53 5.95
C GLU A 215 -11.00 -34.57 4.75
N LYS A 216 -11.71 -34.97 3.68
CA LYS A 216 -11.80 -34.16 2.45
C LYS A 216 -12.42 -32.77 2.67
N PRO A 217 -13.67 -32.63 3.18
CA PRO A 217 -14.24 -31.31 3.49
C PRO A 217 -13.35 -30.50 4.44
N PHE A 218 -12.80 -31.13 5.48
CA PHE A 218 -11.97 -30.45 6.47
C PHE A 218 -10.68 -29.86 5.86
N ASN A 219 -10.00 -30.61 4.99
CA ASN A 219 -8.81 -30.15 4.28
C ASN A 219 -9.12 -28.98 3.33
N ILE A 220 -10.23 -29.06 2.60
CA ILE A 220 -10.68 -27.97 1.72
C ILE A 220 -10.99 -26.72 2.53
N LEU A 221 -11.75 -26.84 3.62
CA LEU A 221 -12.11 -25.72 4.50
C LEU A 221 -10.87 -25.08 5.14
N THR A 222 -9.88 -25.88 5.55
CA THR A 222 -8.60 -25.39 6.04
C THR A 222 -7.86 -24.57 4.98
N GLY A 223 -7.85 -25.03 3.73
CA GLY A 223 -7.32 -24.28 2.60
C GLY A 223 -8.06 -22.96 2.37
N LEU A 224 -9.39 -22.98 2.38
CA LEU A 224 -10.22 -21.78 2.21
C LEU A 224 -10.02 -20.75 3.32
N PHE A 225 -9.76 -21.20 4.54
CA PHE A 225 -9.42 -20.31 5.65
C PHE A 225 -8.08 -19.60 5.43
N LYS A 226 -7.09 -20.29 4.85
CA LYS A 226 -5.82 -19.68 4.44
C LYS A 226 -6.04 -18.71 3.27
N ASP A 227 -6.81 -19.10 2.26
CA ASP A 227 -7.18 -18.23 1.12
C ASP A 227 -7.81 -16.92 1.63
N LEU A 228 -8.73 -16.98 2.60
CA LEU A 228 -9.36 -15.79 3.17
C LEU A 228 -8.35 -14.84 3.82
N LYS A 229 -7.39 -15.38 4.58
CA LYS A 229 -6.34 -14.58 5.25
C LYS A 229 -5.31 -14.03 4.27
N HIS A 230 -5.00 -14.74 3.20
CA HIS A 230 -4.10 -14.24 2.15
C HIS A 230 -4.77 -13.17 1.28
N LEU A 231 -6.07 -13.30 1.03
CA LEU A 231 -6.86 -12.35 0.25
C LEU A 231 -7.08 -11.04 1.03
N VAL A 232 -7.32 -11.12 2.34
CA VAL A 232 -7.51 -9.95 3.21
C VAL A 232 -6.57 -10.07 4.42
N PRO A 233 -5.27 -9.82 4.21
CA PRO A 233 -4.29 -9.86 5.29
C PRO A 233 -4.56 -8.76 6.32
N GLN A 234 -3.95 -8.88 7.50
CA GLN A 234 -4.21 -7.95 8.62
C GLN A 234 -3.88 -6.48 8.28
N ASN A 235 -3.00 -6.24 7.30
CA ASN A 235 -2.58 -4.94 6.80
C ASN A 235 -3.09 -4.65 5.38
N PHE A 236 -4.18 -5.29 4.92
CA PHE A 236 -4.70 -5.12 3.55
C PHE A 236 -4.93 -3.66 3.15
N ALA A 237 -5.31 -2.80 4.10
CA ALA A 237 -5.57 -1.39 3.86
C ALA A 237 -4.30 -0.55 3.59
N ASP A 238 -3.13 -1.07 3.97
CA ASP A 238 -1.83 -0.49 3.61
C ASP A 238 -1.25 -1.10 2.32
N LEU A 239 -1.76 -2.27 1.91
CA LEU A 239 -1.26 -3.02 0.75
C LEU A 239 -2.02 -2.72 -0.54
N TYR A 240 -3.34 -2.51 -0.45
CA TYR A 240 -4.21 -2.40 -1.61
C TYR A 240 -4.72 -0.99 -1.79
N ASP A 241 -4.78 -0.55 -3.05
CA ASP A 241 -5.49 0.67 -3.40
C ASP A 241 -7.00 0.55 -3.16
N TYR A 242 -7.68 1.69 -3.18
CA TYR A 242 -9.12 1.74 -2.90
C TYR A 242 -9.97 0.99 -3.95
N GLU A 243 -9.55 0.95 -5.22
CA GLU A 243 -10.30 0.27 -6.27
C GLU A 243 -10.23 -1.26 -6.09
N ARG A 244 -9.06 -1.80 -5.72
CA ARG A 244 -8.89 -3.20 -5.35
C ARG A 244 -9.74 -3.59 -4.15
N ILE A 245 -9.76 -2.75 -3.11
CA ILE A 245 -10.56 -3.00 -1.90
C ILE A 245 -12.05 -3.14 -2.22
N LYS A 246 -12.60 -2.38 -3.18
CA LYS A 246 -14.01 -2.52 -3.60
C LYS A 246 -14.34 -3.91 -4.15
N HIS A 247 -13.36 -4.59 -4.77
CA HIS A 247 -13.55 -5.92 -5.35
C HIS A 247 -13.44 -7.06 -4.33
N LEU A 248 -12.85 -6.82 -3.15
CA LEU A 248 -12.63 -7.87 -2.14
C LEU A 248 -13.91 -8.57 -1.72
N ASN A 249 -15.04 -7.85 -1.61
CA ASN A 249 -16.33 -8.44 -1.26
C ASN A 249 -16.71 -9.62 -2.17
N ARG A 250 -16.46 -9.49 -3.48
CA ARG A 250 -16.79 -10.53 -4.45
C ARG A 250 -15.86 -11.74 -4.33
N TYR A 251 -14.57 -11.51 -4.06
CA TYR A 251 -13.63 -12.61 -3.83
C TYR A 251 -13.93 -13.36 -2.53
N ILE A 252 -14.29 -12.65 -1.45
CA ILE A 252 -14.75 -13.26 -0.20
C ILE A 252 -16.04 -14.07 -0.43
N ALA A 253 -16.99 -13.54 -1.20
CA ALA A 253 -18.22 -14.27 -1.55
C ALA A 253 -17.90 -15.58 -2.31
N CYS A 254 -16.89 -15.59 -3.17
CA CYS A 254 -16.42 -16.82 -3.84
C CYS A 254 -15.91 -17.85 -2.83
N ILE A 255 -15.09 -17.43 -1.86
CA ILE A 255 -14.61 -18.30 -0.78
C ILE A 255 -15.79 -18.85 0.04
N ARG A 256 -16.78 -18.02 0.36
CA ARG A 256 -17.99 -18.44 1.08
C ARG A 256 -18.78 -19.51 0.31
N ILE A 257 -18.97 -19.33 -1.00
CA ILE A 257 -19.65 -20.31 -1.87
C ILE A 257 -18.86 -21.62 -1.92
N ARG A 258 -17.53 -21.55 -2.04
CA ARG A 258 -16.65 -22.72 -2.01
C ARG A 258 -16.76 -23.49 -0.68
N ALA A 259 -16.82 -22.78 0.44
CA ALA A 259 -16.96 -23.40 1.76
C ALA A 259 -18.26 -24.21 1.87
N GLN A 260 -19.38 -23.67 1.37
CA GLN A 260 -20.64 -24.39 1.34
C GLN A 260 -20.58 -25.61 0.38
N ARG A 261 -20.02 -25.42 -0.81
CA ARG A 261 -19.87 -26.51 -1.79
C ARG A 261 -18.93 -27.62 -1.32
N ALA A 262 -17.94 -27.30 -0.49
CA ALA A 262 -16.98 -28.26 0.03
C ALA A 262 -17.63 -29.29 0.96
N VAL A 263 -18.67 -28.89 1.71
CA VAL A 263 -19.42 -29.82 2.57
C VAL A 263 -20.54 -30.55 1.83
N ASP A 264 -21.11 -29.93 0.78
CA ASP A 264 -22.17 -30.52 -0.04
C ASP A 264 -21.62 -31.57 -1.03
N ASN A 265 -20.57 -31.24 -1.78
CA ASN A 265 -19.95 -32.14 -2.77
C ASN A 265 -18.41 -31.96 -2.80
N PRO A 266 -17.68 -32.53 -1.82
CA PRO A 266 -16.23 -32.37 -1.69
C PRO A 266 -15.45 -32.88 -2.90
N LEU A 267 -15.90 -33.95 -3.56
CA LEU A 267 -15.19 -34.52 -4.72
C LEU A 267 -15.22 -33.58 -5.92
N LYS A 268 -16.36 -32.89 -6.15
CA LYS A 268 -16.47 -31.90 -7.22
C LYS A 268 -15.61 -30.68 -6.95
N GLU A 269 -15.54 -30.22 -5.70
CA GLU A 269 -14.65 -29.12 -5.30
C GLU A 269 -13.17 -29.50 -5.44
N GLU A 270 -12.77 -30.71 -5.02
CA GLU A 270 -11.41 -31.21 -5.18
C GLU A 270 -10.98 -31.26 -6.66
N LYS A 271 -11.84 -31.73 -7.56
CA LYS A 271 -11.55 -31.75 -9.01
C LYS A 271 -11.29 -30.35 -9.58
N LYS A 272 -11.98 -29.32 -9.06
CA LYS A 272 -11.72 -27.93 -9.43
C LYS A 272 -10.44 -27.41 -8.77
N ALA A 273 -10.20 -27.74 -7.51
CA ALA A 273 -8.98 -27.36 -6.80
C ALA A 273 -7.71 -27.89 -7.49
N LEU A 274 -7.76 -29.10 -8.07
CA LEU A 274 -6.66 -29.64 -8.89
C LEU A 274 -6.32 -28.75 -10.09
N GLN A 275 -7.33 -28.20 -10.79
CA GLN A 275 -7.12 -27.26 -11.91
C GLN A 275 -6.50 -25.92 -11.47
N LEU A 276 -6.70 -25.53 -10.21
CA LEU A 276 -6.12 -24.31 -9.65
C LEU A 276 -4.69 -24.53 -9.12
N SER A 277 -4.40 -25.75 -8.66
CA SER A 277 -3.19 -26.08 -7.88
C SER A 277 -1.87 -25.69 -8.56
N PHE A 278 -1.79 -25.85 -9.88
CA PHE A 278 -0.62 -25.46 -10.68
C PHE A 278 -0.34 -23.95 -10.56
N TYR A 279 -1.36 -23.12 -10.76
CA TYR A 279 -1.23 -21.66 -10.70
C TYR A 279 -0.96 -21.15 -9.29
N THR A 280 -1.60 -21.74 -8.27
CA THR A 280 -1.32 -21.38 -6.87
C THR A 280 0.13 -21.70 -6.49
N ARG A 281 0.66 -22.86 -6.89
CA ARG A 281 2.06 -23.21 -6.65
C ARG A 281 3.01 -22.22 -7.33
N HIS A 282 2.70 -21.86 -8.58
CA HIS A 282 3.51 -20.91 -9.33
C HIS A 282 3.50 -19.51 -8.70
N LEU A 283 2.33 -19.02 -8.28
CA LEU A 283 2.21 -17.77 -7.53
C LEU A 283 3.07 -17.80 -6.25
N ASN A 284 3.02 -18.88 -5.47
CA ASN A 284 3.82 -18.97 -4.25
C ASN A 284 5.32 -18.92 -4.54
N ASN A 285 5.80 -19.66 -5.55
CA ASN A 285 7.20 -19.60 -5.97
C ASN A 285 7.61 -18.19 -6.43
N LEU A 286 6.72 -17.48 -7.13
CA LEU A 286 6.96 -16.10 -7.54
C LEU A 286 7.08 -15.18 -6.33
N LEU A 287 6.18 -15.31 -5.34
CA LEU A 287 6.22 -14.55 -4.09
C LEU A 287 7.49 -14.83 -3.30
N ASP A 288 7.93 -16.10 -3.20
CA ASP A 288 9.16 -16.49 -2.52
C ASP A 288 10.42 -15.95 -3.23
N SER A 289 10.32 -15.67 -4.54
CA SER A 289 11.41 -15.05 -5.31
C SER A 289 11.54 -13.53 -5.11
N LEU A 290 10.61 -12.90 -4.38
CA LEU A 290 10.68 -11.47 -4.07
C LEU A 290 11.66 -11.24 -2.91
N SER A 291 12.55 -10.27 -3.13
CA SER A 291 13.50 -9.77 -2.14
C SER A 291 13.42 -8.25 -2.07
N LYS A 292 14.13 -7.64 -1.12
CA LYS A 292 14.22 -6.17 -1.01
C LYS A 292 14.81 -5.51 -2.24
N ASP A 293 15.61 -6.25 -3.02
CA ASP A 293 16.28 -5.77 -4.22
C ASP A 293 15.48 -6.08 -5.50
N SER A 294 14.29 -6.67 -5.37
CA SER A 294 13.44 -6.94 -6.52
C SER A 294 12.96 -5.63 -7.15
N THR A 295 12.96 -5.59 -8.48
CA THR A 295 12.48 -4.43 -9.23
C THR A 295 10.99 -4.17 -8.95
N SER A 296 10.60 -2.90 -9.02
CA SER A 296 9.18 -2.51 -8.89
C SER A 296 8.31 -3.19 -9.95
N GLU A 297 8.83 -3.32 -11.17
CA GLU A 297 8.15 -4.00 -12.27
C GLU A 297 7.86 -5.48 -11.96
N LYS A 298 8.85 -6.22 -11.45
CA LYS A 298 8.66 -7.63 -11.05
C LYS A 298 7.55 -7.75 -10.01
N SER A 299 7.58 -6.89 -8.99
CA SER A 299 6.60 -6.88 -7.91
C SER A 299 5.19 -6.60 -8.43
N GLN A 300 5.04 -5.61 -9.31
CA GLN A 300 3.76 -5.25 -9.94
C GLN A 300 3.19 -6.39 -10.81
N LYS A 301 4.05 -7.10 -11.56
CA LYS A 301 3.61 -8.24 -12.39
C LYS A 301 3.12 -9.42 -11.54
N ILE A 302 3.80 -9.71 -10.43
CA ILE A 302 3.39 -10.76 -9.50
C ILE A 302 2.05 -10.39 -8.86
N GLU A 303 1.88 -9.13 -8.44
CA GLU A 303 0.59 -8.64 -7.94
C GLU A 303 -0.51 -8.74 -9.00
N GLN A 304 -0.21 -8.39 -10.25
CA GLN A 304 -1.16 -8.55 -11.35
C GLN A 304 -1.57 -10.01 -11.54
N PHE A 305 -0.62 -10.95 -11.45
CA PHE A 305 -0.91 -12.39 -11.52
C PHE A 305 -1.81 -12.86 -10.37
N PHE A 306 -1.54 -12.38 -9.14
CA PHE A 306 -2.38 -12.65 -7.98
C PHE A 306 -3.84 -12.28 -8.25
N TRP A 307 -4.10 -11.08 -8.76
CA TRP A 307 -5.47 -10.64 -9.07
C TRP A 307 -6.11 -11.42 -10.23
N LEU A 308 -5.35 -11.79 -11.26
CA LEU A 308 -5.84 -12.65 -12.33
C LEU A 308 -6.25 -14.04 -11.79
N LEU A 309 -5.49 -14.56 -10.83
CA LEU A 309 -5.79 -15.82 -10.18
C LEU A 309 -7.08 -15.73 -9.33
N GLU A 310 -7.30 -14.64 -8.60
CA GLU A 310 -8.55 -14.42 -7.87
C GLU A 310 -9.78 -14.33 -8.79
N GLU A 311 -9.65 -13.71 -9.97
CA GLU A 311 -10.68 -13.73 -11.01
C GLU A 311 -10.93 -15.13 -11.56
N TYR A 312 -9.86 -15.90 -11.78
CA TYR A 312 -9.99 -17.27 -12.26
C TYR A 312 -10.68 -18.16 -11.23
N LYS A 313 -10.40 -17.96 -9.92
CA LYS A 313 -11.14 -18.63 -8.85
C LYS A 313 -12.64 -18.34 -8.95
N ILE A 314 -13.06 -17.10 -9.22
CA ILE A 314 -14.49 -16.79 -9.45
C ILE A 314 -15.04 -17.56 -10.65
N SER A 315 -14.36 -17.51 -11.80
CA SER A 315 -14.78 -18.21 -13.01
C SER A 315 -14.99 -19.72 -12.79
N LEU A 316 -14.05 -20.36 -12.08
CA LEU A 316 -14.04 -21.79 -11.86
C LEU A 316 -15.01 -22.23 -10.77
N PHE A 317 -15.05 -21.50 -9.65
CA PHE A 317 -15.75 -21.93 -8.45
C PHE A 317 -17.11 -21.29 -8.24
N ALA A 318 -17.32 -20.06 -8.69
CA ALA A 318 -18.53 -19.28 -8.44
C ALA A 318 -18.91 -18.39 -9.64
N PRO A 319 -19.18 -18.97 -10.83
CA PRO A 319 -19.52 -18.21 -12.04
C PRO A 319 -20.74 -17.30 -11.87
N GLU A 320 -21.63 -17.62 -10.93
CA GLU A 320 -22.77 -16.78 -10.55
C GLU A 320 -22.38 -15.36 -10.09
N LEU A 321 -21.16 -15.15 -9.59
CA LEU A 321 -20.68 -13.84 -9.15
C LEU A 321 -20.21 -12.94 -10.30
N LYS A 322 -20.01 -13.52 -11.49
CA LYS A 322 -19.42 -12.89 -12.69
C LYS A 322 -17.99 -12.38 -12.47
N THR A 323 -17.16 -12.51 -13.49
CA THR A 323 -15.78 -11.99 -13.45
C THR A 323 -15.75 -10.52 -13.85
N ALA A 324 -14.85 -9.72 -13.26
CA ALA A 324 -14.70 -8.31 -13.68
C ALA A 324 -14.00 -8.21 -15.04
N ILE A 325 -13.19 -9.22 -15.35
CA ILE A 325 -12.48 -9.38 -16.62
C ILE A 325 -12.66 -10.80 -17.15
N LYS A 326 -12.59 -10.98 -18.47
CA LYS A 326 -12.62 -12.32 -19.08
C LYS A 326 -11.35 -13.07 -18.71
N ILE A 327 -11.47 -14.20 -18.02
CA ILE A 327 -10.33 -15.01 -17.54
C ILE A 327 -10.57 -16.50 -17.78
N SER A 328 -9.51 -17.25 -18.06
CA SER A 328 -9.49 -18.71 -18.23
C SER A 328 -8.08 -19.24 -17.95
N ALA A 329 -7.95 -20.56 -17.82
CA ALA A 329 -6.64 -21.24 -17.69
C ALA A 329 -5.66 -20.78 -18.80
N LYS A 330 -6.11 -20.81 -20.07
CA LYS A 330 -5.32 -20.35 -21.23
C LYS A 330 -4.80 -18.91 -21.07
N LYS A 331 -5.58 -18.02 -20.46
CA LYS A 331 -5.14 -16.63 -20.23
C LYS A 331 -4.12 -16.52 -19.11
N LEU A 332 -4.24 -17.34 -18.07
CA LEU A 332 -3.20 -17.44 -17.04
C LEU A 332 -1.90 -18.01 -17.62
N ASP A 333 -1.97 -19.03 -18.45
CA ASP A 333 -0.80 -19.61 -19.12
C ASP A 333 -0.08 -18.56 -19.99
N GLN A 334 -0.85 -17.80 -20.79
CA GLN A 334 -0.32 -16.70 -21.59
C GLN A 334 0.37 -15.63 -20.72
N PHE A 335 -0.23 -15.29 -19.58
CA PHE A 335 0.36 -14.32 -18.66
C PHE A 335 1.68 -14.82 -18.05
N LEU A 336 1.73 -16.10 -17.64
CA LEU A 336 2.94 -16.70 -17.11
C LEU A 336 4.07 -16.77 -18.14
N ILE A 337 3.77 -17.09 -19.39
CA ILE A 337 4.75 -17.06 -20.48
C ILE A 337 5.33 -15.65 -20.63
N GLN A 338 4.47 -14.62 -20.69
CA GLN A 338 4.92 -13.22 -20.80
C GLN A 338 5.81 -12.79 -19.63
N MET A 339 5.46 -13.20 -18.40
CA MET A 339 6.30 -12.93 -17.23
C MET A 339 7.68 -13.58 -17.35
N SER A 340 7.75 -14.84 -17.79
CA SER A 340 9.02 -15.58 -17.93
C SER A 340 9.94 -15.05 -19.03
N THR A 341 9.40 -14.30 -20.00
CA THR A 341 10.21 -13.64 -21.04
C THR A 341 10.72 -12.26 -20.64
N MET A 342 10.21 -11.69 -19.54
CA MET A 342 10.55 -10.34 -19.07
C MET A 342 11.48 -10.35 -17.84
N ILE A 343 11.49 -11.44 -17.08
CA ILE A 343 12.38 -11.71 -15.94
C ILE A 343 13.50 -12.62 -16.42
#